data_AF-A0A0L1J3L2-F1
#
_entry.id   AF-A0A0L1J3L2-F1
#
_cell.length_a   1.000
_cell.length_b   1.000
_cell.length_c   1.000
_cell.angle_alpha   90.00
_cell.angle_beta   90.00
_cell.angle_gamma   90.00
#
_symmetry.space_group_name_H-M   'P 1'
#
loop_
_entity.id
_entity.type
_entity.pdbx_description
1 polymer ?
#
loop_
_entity_poly.entity_id
_entity_poly.type
_entity_poly.pdbx_seq_one_letter_code
_entity_poly.pdbx_strand_id
1 'polypeptide(L)'
;MKATTIGTLLLAAGTALAVPGKRAQKDVAISAFSASQNDQQGFVTFSLSDPNYNKAPISANVIWERPGNPPSNARTGDGAYLVRFPDGVDDISTFTLQVQRVNGTSGFSLTVDDAAEDTNWHCHDVDGSQNGKKCHFNGNIVFTPPSPSSSPSPSASPSASPSLTPSASPSPTPSAEPSS
;
A
#
# COMPACT_ATOMS: atom_id res chain seq x y z
N MET A 1 -15.19 73.44 24.75
CA MET A 1 -14.99 72.21 23.96
C MET A 1 -13.99 71.32 24.67
N LYS A 2 -14.34 70.08 25.03
CA LYS A 2 -13.38 69.02 25.33
C LYS A 2 -14.02 67.68 24.98
N ALA A 3 -13.41 66.99 24.02
CA ALA A 3 -13.96 65.84 23.31
C ALA A 3 -13.77 64.54 24.09
N THR A 4 -14.80 63.70 24.01
CA THR A 4 -14.88 62.33 24.50
C THR A 4 -14.20 61.40 23.48
N THR A 5 -13.24 60.57 23.89
CA THR A 5 -12.64 59.54 23.04
C THR A 5 -13.17 58.17 23.47
N ILE A 6 -13.95 57.53 22.61
CA ILE A 6 -14.47 56.16 22.76
C ILE A 6 -13.55 55.24 21.96
N GLY A 7 -12.92 54.28 22.64
CA GLY A 7 -12.05 53.27 22.03
C GLY A 7 -12.85 52.07 21.54
N THR A 8 -12.74 51.77 20.24
CA THR A 8 -13.39 50.64 19.57
C THR A 8 -12.53 49.37 19.73
N LEU A 9 -13.04 48.33 20.39
CA LEU A 9 -12.45 46.99 20.36
C LEU A 9 -12.98 46.21 19.15
N LEU A 10 -12.11 45.89 18.19
CA LEU A 10 -12.40 44.91 17.13
C LEU A 10 -12.19 43.49 17.67
N LEU A 11 -13.28 42.73 17.79
CA LEU A 11 -13.25 41.28 17.98
C LEU A 11 -13.09 40.61 16.60
N ALA A 12 -11.88 40.13 16.29
CA ALA A 12 -11.66 39.29 15.12
C ALA A 12 -12.21 37.88 15.41
N ALA A 13 -13.36 37.54 14.82
CA ALA A 13 -13.91 36.20 14.84
C ALA A 13 -13.10 35.31 13.87
N GLY A 14 -12.20 34.48 14.41
CA GLY A 14 -11.52 33.45 13.65
C GLY A 14 -12.49 32.33 13.28
N THR A 15 -12.72 32.12 11.98
CA THR A 15 -13.46 30.97 11.48
C THR A 15 -12.54 29.74 11.53
N ALA A 16 -12.81 28.81 12.44
CA ALA A 16 -12.18 27.50 12.43
C ALA A 16 -12.74 26.71 11.23
N LEU A 17 -11.94 26.57 10.16
CA LEU A 17 -12.25 25.63 9.08
C LEU A 17 -12.04 24.22 9.62
N ALA A 18 -13.13 23.50 9.88
CA ALA A 18 -13.10 22.08 10.17
C ALA A 18 -12.63 21.33 8.91
N VAL A 19 -11.32 21.11 8.81
CA VAL A 19 -10.74 20.26 7.76
C VAL A 19 -11.27 18.84 7.99
N PRO A 20 -11.87 18.19 6.98
CA PRO A 20 -12.28 16.79 7.10
C PRO A 20 -11.05 15.93 7.41
N GLY A 21 -10.93 15.48 8.66
CA GLY A 21 -9.87 14.56 9.06
C GLY A 21 -10.07 13.24 8.31
N LYS A 22 -9.14 12.90 7.42
CA LYS A 22 -9.08 11.54 6.85
C LYS A 22 -8.91 10.57 8.02
N ARG A 23 -9.79 9.57 8.14
CA ARG A 23 -9.73 8.57 9.22
C ARG A 23 -8.35 7.93 9.23
N ALA A 24 -7.74 7.83 10.42
CA ALA A 24 -6.56 7.00 10.63
C ALA A 24 -6.91 5.56 10.22
N GLN A 25 -6.07 4.96 9.37
CA GLN A 25 -6.23 3.58 8.98
C GLN A 25 -5.84 2.68 10.16
N LYS A 26 -6.57 1.58 10.31
CA LYS A 26 -6.34 0.55 11.33
C LYS A 26 -5.43 -0.55 10.78
N ASP A 27 -4.78 -1.26 11.68
CA ASP A 27 -3.94 -2.40 11.31
C ASP A 27 -4.74 -3.52 10.66
N VAL A 28 -4.13 -4.16 9.67
CA VAL A 28 -4.60 -5.37 9.01
C VAL A 28 -3.84 -6.55 9.59
N ALA A 29 -4.49 -7.68 9.84
CA ALA A 29 -3.85 -8.83 10.44
C ALA A 29 -4.14 -10.14 9.70
N ILE A 30 -3.14 -11.01 9.62
CA ILE A 30 -3.29 -12.42 9.29
C ILE A 30 -3.18 -13.25 10.58
N SER A 31 -4.08 -14.20 10.74
CA SER A 31 -4.10 -15.17 11.84
C SER A 31 -4.37 -16.58 11.31
N ALA A 32 -4.09 -17.59 12.13
CA ALA A 32 -4.29 -19.01 11.78
C ALA A 32 -3.62 -19.39 10.44
N PHE A 33 -2.45 -18.82 10.16
CA PHE A 33 -1.74 -19.07 8.92
C PHE A 33 -1.06 -20.43 8.95
N SER A 34 -1.42 -21.28 8.00
CA SER A 34 -0.88 -22.64 7.89
C SER A 34 -0.83 -23.10 6.44
N ALA A 35 0.05 -24.07 6.19
CA ALA A 35 0.20 -24.72 4.89
C ALA A 35 0.38 -26.22 5.06
N SER A 36 -0.01 -26.98 4.05
CA SER A 36 0.22 -28.42 3.96
C SER A 36 0.52 -28.79 2.52
N GLN A 37 1.42 -29.74 2.31
CA GLN A 37 1.70 -30.27 0.98
C GLN A 37 1.92 -31.78 1.04
N ASN A 38 1.71 -32.44 -0.10
CA ASN A 38 2.20 -33.78 -0.42
C ASN A 38 2.52 -33.82 -1.93
N ASP A 39 2.75 -35.01 -2.48
CA ASP A 39 3.05 -35.17 -3.91
C ASP A 39 1.90 -34.81 -4.86
N GLN A 40 0.67 -34.79 -4.37
CA GLN A 40 -0.53 -34.62 -5.20
C GLN A 40 -1.13 -33.22 -5.08
N GLN A 41 -1.01 -32.60 -3.91
CA GLN A 41 -1.71 -31.36 -3.58
C GLN A 41 -0.87 -30.47 -2.66
N GLY A 42 -1.02 -29.16 -2.87
CA GLY A 42 -0.60 -28.13 -1.94
C GLY A 42 -1.82 -27.36 -1.41
N PHE A 43 -1.70 -26.89 -0.19
CA PHE A 43 -2.75 -26.19 0.53
C PHE A 43 -2.16 -25.05 1.38
N VAL A 44 -2.77 -23.87 1.29
CA VAL A 44 -2.48 -22.72 2.16
C VAL A 44 -3.79 -22.15 2.69
N THR A 45 -3.86 -21.89 3.98
CA THR A 45 -5.02 -21.27 4.63
C THR A 45 -4.63 -20.22 5.65
N PHE A 46 -5.47 -19.19 5.77
CA PHE A 46 -5.34 -18.17 6.80
C PHE A 46 -6.66 -17.41 6.99
N SER A 47 -6.75 -16.64 8.08
CA SER A 47 -7.81 -15.67 8.32
C SER A 47 -7.27 -14.25 8.26
N LEU A 48 -7.88 -13.43 7.40
CA LEU A 48 -7.54 -12.02 7.19
C LEU A 48 -8.52 -11.12 7.93
N SER A 49 -8.02 -10.26 8.80
CA SER A 49 -8.78 -9.18 9.43
C SER A 49 -8.35 -7.84 8.85
N ASP A 50 -9.23 -7.16 8.11
CA ASP A 50 -9.04 -5.78 7.66
C ASP A 50 -10.15 -4.87 8.20
N PRO A 51 -9.95 -4.27 9.40
CA PRO A 51 -10.94 -3.41 10.04
C PRO A 51 -11.28 -2.14 9.26
N ASN A 52 -10.50 -1.80 8.22
CA ASN A 52 -10.77 -0.65 7.35
C ASN A 52 -11.84 -0.95 6.30
N TYR A 53 -12.08 -2.23 6.01
CA TYR A 53 -13.04 -2.67 5.01
C TYR A 53 -14.14 -3.55 5.60
N ASN A 54 -13.76 -4.59 6.33
CA ASN A 54 -14.70 -5.58 6.86
C ASN A 54 -14.53 -5.71 8.38
N LYS A 55 -15.67 -5.82 9.10
CA LYS A 55 -15.66 -5.94 10.56
C LYS A 55 -15.30 -7.35 11.04
N ALA A 56 -15.53 -8.37 10.22
CA ALA A 56 -15.26 -9.76 10.54
C ALA A 56 -14.02 -10.28 9.79
N PRO A 57 -13.22 -11.17 10.39
CA PRO A 57 -12.16 -11.87 9.69
C PRO A 57 -12.71 -12.74 8.54
N ILE A 58 -11.95 -12.83 7.45
CA ILE A 58 -12.33 -13.57 6.24
C ILE A 58 -11.31 -14.68 6.01
N SER A 59 -11.78 -15.90 5.74
CA SER A 59 -10.90 -17.02 5.39
C SER A 59 -10.37 -16.91 3.97
N ALA A 60 -9.10 -17.24 3.78
CA ALA A 60 -8.52 -17.57 2.48
C ALA A 60 -8.13 -19.05 2.49
N ASN A 61 -8.49 -19.77 1.44
CA ASN A 61 -8.11 -21.17 1.25
C ASN A 61 -7.64 -21.32 -0.20
N VAL A 62 -6.39 -21.71 -0.38
CA VAL A 62 -5.79 -21.90 -1.70
C VAL A 62 -5.33 -23.34 -1.81
N ILE A 63 -5.82 -24.03 -2.85
CA ILE A 63 -5.51 -25.43 -3.12
C ILE A 63 -5.01 -25.53 -4.55
N TRP A 64 -4.01 -26.36 -4.79
CA TRP A 64 -3.51 -26.64 -6.13
C TRP A 64 -2.99 -28.07 -6.23
N GLU A 65 -2.89 -28.57 -7.46
CA GLU A 65 -2.30 -29.88 -7.77
C GLU A 65 -0.77 -29.77 -7.80
N ARG A 66 -0.09 -30.82 -7.31
CA ARG A 66 1.37 -30.95 -7.37
C ARG A 66 1.75 -32.12 -8.28
N PRO A 67 2.84 -32.00 -9.07
CA PRO A 67 3.66 -30.80 -9.24
C PRO A 67 2.89 -29.69 -9.98
N GLY A 68 3.03 -28.45 -9.51
CA GLY A 68 2.26 -27.31 -10.02
C GLY A 68 2.32 -26.13 -9.05
N ASN A 69 1.79 -24.99 -9.51
CA ASN A 69 1.77 -23.75 -8.73
C ASN A 69 0.35 -23.36 -8.30
N PRO A 70 0.20 -22.60 -7.20
CA PRO A 70 -1.08 -22.04 -6.83
C PRO A 70 -1.71 -21.20 -7.95
N PRO A 71 -3.06 -21.18 -8.05
CA PRO A 71 -3.74 -20.40 -9.07
C PRO A 71 -3.48 -18.90 -8.89
N SER A 72 -3.14 -18.22 -10.00
CA SER A 72 -2.84 -16.78 -10.01
C SER A 72 -4.02 -15.86 -9.69
N ASN A 73 -5.23 -16.42 -9.71
CA ASN A 73 -6.49 -15.75 -9.43
C ASN A 73 -7.16 -16.22 -8.12
N ALA A 74 -6.42 -16.86 -7.20
CA ALA A 74 -6.92 -17.23 -5.88
C ALA A 74 -7.47 -16.02 -5.11
N ARG A 75 -8.54 -16.20 -4.34
CA ARG A 75 -9.20 -15.12 -3.59
C ARG A 75 -9.57 -15.55 -2.17
N THR A 76 -9.81 -14.57 -1.32
CA THR A 76 -10.51 -14.76 -0.05
C THR A 76 -11.94 -15.26 -0.29
N GLY A 77 -12.56 -15.86 0.73
CA GLY A 77 -13.90 -16.45 0.64
C GLY A 77 -15.01 -15.45 0.27
N ASP A 78 -14.81 -14.16 0.53
CA ASP A 78 -15.70 -13.07 0.12
C ASP A 78 -15.37 -12.49 -1.26
N GLY A 79 -14.27 -12.93 -1.89
CA GLY A 79 -13.80 -12.46 -3.18
C GLY A 79 -13.17 -11.06 -3.18
N ALA A 80 -13.04 -10.40 -2.02
CA ALA A 80 -12.60 -9.01 -1.93
C ALA A 80 -11.09 -8.82 -2.05
N TYR A 81 -10.31 -9.87 -1.74
CA TYR A 81 -8.86 -9.86 -1.82
C TYR A 81 -8.39 -10.97 -2.76
N LEU A 82 -7.38 -10.61 -3.54
CA LEU A 82 -6.61 -11.50 -4.37
C LEU A 82 -5.42 -12.03 -3.56
N VAL A 83 -5.21 -13.33 -3.62
CA VAL A 83 -4.13 -14.04 -2.95
C VAL A 83 -3.19 -14.54 -4.04
N ARG A 84 -1.92 -14.18 -3.96
CA ARG A 84 -0.92 -14.47 -4.99
C ARG A 84 0.35 -15.03 -4.38
N PHE A 85 1.02 -15.84 -5.19
CA PHE A 85 2.32 -16.43 -4.92
C PHE A 85 3.20 -16.04 -6.10
N PRO A 86 3.84 -14.85 -6.06
CA PRO A 86 4.50 -14.26 -7.23
C PRO A 86 5.63 -15.15 -7.78
N ASP A 87 6.33 -15.85 -6.89
CA ASP A 87 7.44 -16.75 -7.20
C ASP A 87 6.99 -18.21 -7.34
N GLY A 88 5.69 -18.49 -7.22
CA GLY A 88 5.17 -19.84 -7.08
C GLY A 88 5.34 -20.42 -5.67
N VAL A 89 5.07 -21.73 -5.54
CA VAL A 89 5.28 -22.50 -4.30
C VAL A 89 5.81 -23.88 -4.67
N ASP A 90 7.13 -23.99 -4.78
CA ASP A 90 7.80 -25.28 -4.98
C ASP A 90 7.83 -26.10 -3.70
N ASP A 91 8.07 -25.47 -2.55
CA ASP A 91 8.03 -26.08 -1.22
C ASP A 91 7.38 -25.12 -0.20
N ILE A 92 6.45 -25.62 0.61
CA ILE A 92 5.75 -24.78 1.61
C ILE A 92 6.65 -24.29 2.77
N SER A 93 7.90 -24.77 2.89
CA SER A 93 8.85 -24.28 3.89
C SER A 93 9.31 -22.86 3.60
N THR A 94 9.25 -22.44 2.33
CA THR A 94 9.65 -21.09 1.93
C THR A 94 8.84 -20.61 0.74
N PHE A 95 8.16 -19.47 0.89
CA PHE A 95 7.44 -18.83 -0.21
C PHE A 95 7.07 -17.38 0.12
N THR A 96 6.72 -16.63 -0.92
CA THR A 96 6.16 -15.28 -0.81
C THR A 96 4.63 -15.32 -0.97
N LEU A 97 3.91 -14.80 0.01
CA LEU A 97 2.48 -14.55 -0.03
C LEU A 97 2.22 -13.05 -0.28
N GLN A 98 1.44 -12.75 -1.31
CA GLN A 98 0.93 -11.40 -1.55
C GLN A 98 -0.59 -11.40 -1.44
N VAL A 99 -1.11 -10.44 -0.67
CA VAL A 99 -2.56 -10.22 -0.54
C VAL A 99 -2.86 -8.80 -0.99
N GLN A 100 -3.73 -8.66 -1.98
CA GLN A 100 -4.10 -7.37 -2.57
C GLN A 100 -5.60 -7.22 -2.64
N ARG A 101 -6.13 -6.07 -2.20
CA ARG A 101 -7.55 -5.78 -2.32
C ARG A 101 -7.92 -5.55 -3.79
N VAL A 102 -8.96 -6.24 -4.28
CA VAL A 102 -9.35 -6.21 -5.71
C VAL A 102 -9.72 -4.80 -6.20
N ASN A 103 -10.43 -4.03 -5.36
CA ASN A 103 -10.87 -2.67 -5.67
C ASN A 103 -10.11 -1.61 -4.87
N GLY A 104 -8.84 -1.84 -4.55
CA GLY A 104 -8.05 -0.90 -3.75
C GLY A 104 -6.56 -0.96 -4.09
N THR A 105 -5.84 0.04 -3.59
CA THR A 105 -4.37 0.10 -3.65
C THR A 105 -3.71 -0.57 -2.43
N SER A 106 -4.51 -0.97 -1.44
CA SER A 106 -4.02 -1.64 -0.24
C SER A 106 -3.68 -3.11 -0.54
N GLY A 107 -2.45 -3.47 -0.26
CA GLY A 107 -1.97 -4.84 -0.28
C GLY A 107 -0.70 -4.94 0.55
N PHE A 108 -0.33 -6.17 0.89
CA PHE A 108 0.89 -6.47 1.62
C PHE A 108 1.53 -7.73 1.05
N SER A 109 2.82 -7.87 1.32
CA SER A 109 3.63 -9.02 0.93
C SER A 109 4.33 -9.55 2.18
N LEU A 110 4.37 -10.86 2.32
CA LEU A 110 5.04 -11.57 3.39
C LEU A 110 5.84 -12.71 2.78
N THR A 111 7.11 -12.81 3.13
CA THR A 111 7.90 -13.99 2.84
C THR A 111 8.01 -14.81 4.13
N VAL A 112 7.77 -16.10 4.02
CA VAL A 112 8.01 -17.06 5.09
C VAL A 112 9.18 -17.95 4.73
N ASP A 113 9.97 -18.31 5.72
CA ASP A 113 11.12 -19.20 5.60
C ASP A 113 11.32 -19.94 6.93
N ASP A 114 11.22 -21.26 6.90
CA ASP A 114 11.44 -22.15 8.06
C ASP A 114 12.93 -22.25 8.43
N ALA A 115 13.84 -21.97 7.49
CA ALA A 115 15.28 -22.01 7.73
C ALA A 115 15.84 -20.71 8.34
N ALA A 116 15.03 -19.65 8.41
CA ALA A 116 15.46 -18.38 8.98
C ALA A 116 15.57 -18.46 10.52
N GLU A 117 16.59 -17.81 11.08
CA GLU A 117 16.75 -17.71 12.54
C GLU A 117 15.57 -16.94 13.16
N ASP A 118 15.09 -17.41 14.31
CA ASP A 118 13.95 -16.83 15.05
C ASP A 118 12.66 -16.65 14.21
N THR A 119 12.50 -17.47 13.17
CA THR A 119 11.26 -17.51 12.38
C THR A 119 10.09 -17.96 13.23
N ASN A 120 8.90 -17.42 12.98
CA ASN A 120 7.66 -17.94 13.53
C ASN A 120 6.99 -18.94 12.57
N TRP A 121 7.55 -19.16 11.38
CA TRP A 121 7.07 -20.14 10.42
C TRP A 121 7.76 -21.47 10.68
N HIS A 122 7.00 -22.46 11.14
CA HIS A 122 7.55 -23.75 11.54
C HIS A 122 6.93 -24.91 10.78
N CYS A 123 7.79 -25.70 10.15
CA CYS A 123 7.41 -26.86 9.36
C CYS A 123 7.83 -28.18 10.02
N HIS A 124 7.08 -29.23 9.75
CA HIS A 124 7.44 -30.60 10.07
C HIS A 124 6.99 -31.53 8.94
N ASP A 125 7.75 -32.61 8.75
CA ASP A 125 7.39 -33.65 7.80
C ASP A 125 6.27 -34.53 8.37
N VAL A 126 5.44 -35.07 7.48
CA VAL A 126 4.30 -35.91 7.83
C VAL A 126 4.63 -37.36 7.51
N ASP A 127 4.69 -38.19 8.55
CA ASP A 127 4.95 -39.62 8.42
C ASP A 127 3.94 -40.31 7.49
N GLY A 128 4.45 -41.21 6.63
CA GLY A 128 3.62 -42.01 5.73
C GLY A 128 3.10 -41.27 4.49
N SER A 129 3.46 -40.01 4.29
CA SER A 129 3.19 -39.26 3.06
C SER A 129 4.50 -38.91 2.37
N GLN A 130 4.66 -39.36 1.12
CA GLN A 130 5.79 -38.92 0.31
C GLN A 130 5.72 -37.40 0.10
N ASN A 131 6.84 -36.74 0.41
CA ASN A 131 6.99 -35.28 0.49
C ASN A 131 5.88 -34.57 1.29
N GLY A 132 5.29 -35.28 2.26
CA GLY A 132 4.29 -34.75 3.16
C GLY A 132 4.92 -33.75 4.11
N LYS A 133 4.43 -32.51 4.10
CA LYS A 133 4.91 -31.47 5.01
C LYS A 133 3.74 -30.62 5.49
N LYS A 134 3.80 -30.16 6.73
CA LYS A 134 2.86 -29.22 7.32
C LYS A 134 3.61 -28.09 7.98
N CYS A 135 3.14 -26.88 7.76
CA CYS A 135 3.72 -25.66 8.31
C CYS A 135 2.65 -24.81 8.98
N HIS A 136 3.05 -24.09 10.02
CA HIS A 136 2.18 -23.17 10.73
C HIS A 136 2.97 -21.95 11.17
N PHE A 137 2.30 -20.80 11.17
CA PHE A 137 2.85 -19.58 11.74
C PHE A 137 2.46 -19.48 13.22
N ASN A 138 3.43 -19.26 14.09
CA ASN A 138 3.21 -19.01 15.50
C ASN A 138 2.86 -17.54 15.75
N GLY A 139 1.62 -17.28 16.15
CA GLY A 139 1.11 -15.93 16.39
C GLY A 139 0.38 -15.31 15.19
N ASN A 140 0.35 -13.97 15.16
CA ASN A 140 -0.36 -13.20 14.14
C ASN A 140 0.62 -12.29 13.40
N ILE A 141 0.41 -12.14 12.09
CA ILE A 141 1.14 -11.16 11.29
C ILE A 141 0.31 -9.88 11.24
N VAL A 142 0.90 -8.75 11.65
CA VAL A 142 0.20 -7.45 11.70
C VAL A 142 0.87 -6.48 10.73
N PHE A 143 0.05 -5.86 9.89
CA PHE A 143 0.46 -4.86 8.92
C PHE A 143 -0.21 -3.53 9.26
N THR A 144 0.60 -2.54 9.63
CA THR A 144 0.13 -1.16 9.81
C THR A 144 0.20 -0.44 8.46
N PRO A 145 -0.94 -0.11 7.84
CA PRO A 145 -0.91 0.60 6.58
C PRO A 145 -0.37 2.03 6.79
N PRO A 146 0.34 2.59 5.80
CA PRO A 146 0.92 3.93 5.94
C PRO A 146 -0.20 4.95 6.19
N SER A 147 -0.03 5.75 7.25
CA SER A 147 -0.91 6.89 7.50
C SER A 147 -0.87 7.82 6.29
N PRO A 148 -2.01 8.38 5.84
CA PRO A 148 -2.00 9.39 4.79
C PRO A 148 -1.26 10.62 5.34
N SER A 149 0.03 10.71 5.03
CA SER A 149 0.86 11.87 5.38
C SER A 149 0.15 13.13 4.90
N SER A 150 -0.04 14.09 5.80
CA SER A 150 -0.59 15.39 5.47
C SER A 150 0.39 16.06 4.50
N SER A 151 0.08 15.99 3.21
CA SER A 151 0.81 16.72 2.18
C SER A 151 0.82 18.20 2.59
N PRO A 152 1.99 18.85 2.76
CA PRO A 152 2.02 20.28 3.06
C PRO A 152 1.39 21.04 1.89
N SER A 153 0.43 21.90 2.24
CA SER A 153 -0.29 22.79 1.33
C SER A 153 0.68 23.55 0.42
N PRO A 154 0.46 23.64 -0.91
CA PRO A 154 1.24 24.55 -1.74
C PRO A 154 0.93 25.98 -1.27
N SER A 155 1.95 26.64 -0.73
CA SER A 155 1.88 28.06 -0.39
C SER A 155 1.60 28.83 -1.68
N ALA A 156 0.41 29.41 -1.78
CA ALA A 156 0.01 30.25 -2.88
C ALA A 156 1.02 31.39 -3.05
N SER A 157 1.75 31.38 -4.17
CA SER A 157 2.51 32.53 -4.63
C SER A 157 1.55 33.36 -5.50
N PRO A 158 1.14 34.57 -5.09
CA PRO A 158 0.27 35.38 -5.93
C PRO A 158 1.06 35.90 -7.14
N SER A 159 0.51 35.61 -8.31
CA SER A 159 0.89 36.18 -9.59
C SER A 159 0.50 37.65 -9.63
N ALA A 160 1.46 38.53 -9.92
CA ALA A 160 1.20 39.90 -10.37
C ALA A 160 2.17 40.23 -11.51
N SER A 161 1.64 40.22 -12.72
CA SER A 161 2.19 40.93 -13.89
C SER A 161 1.28 42.15 -14.12
N PRO A 162 1.78 43.32 -14.55
CA PRO A 162 1.84 43.54 -16.00
C PRO A 162 2.99 44.44 -16.55
N SER A 163 3.49 44.02 -17.71
CA SER A 163 3.77 44.74 -18.97
C SER A 163 4.00 46.27 -18.99
N LEU A 164 5.15 46.72 -19.55
CA LEU A 164 5.28 47.93 -20.38
C LEU A 164 6.38 47.76 -21.46
N THR A 165 6.00 48.02 -22.72
CA THR A 165 6.76 48.02 -24.00
C THR A 165 7.49 49.39 -24.27
N PRO A 166 7.97 49.71 -25.49
CA PRO A 166 9.24 49.34 -26.17
C PRO A 166 10.10 50.59 -26.54
N SER A 167 11.34 50.46 -27.04
CA SER A 167 11.93 51.48 -27.95
C SER A 167 13.25 51.09 -28.65
N ALA A 168 13.17 51.18 -29.99
CA ALA A 168 14.13 51.74 -30.96
C ALA A 168 15.48 51.06 -31.28
N SER A 169 15.53 50.50 -32.51
CA SER A 169 16.65 50.38 -33.47
C SER A 169 17.20 51.79 -33.87
N PRO A 170 18.39 52.00 -34.52
CA PRO A 170 18.82 51.33 -35.78
C PRO A 170 20.35 51.06 -36.01
N SER A 171 20.65 50.05 -36.85
CA SER A 171 21.47 50.00 -38.12
C SER A 171 22.73 50.90 -38.32
N PRO A 172 23.69 50.69 -39.29
CA PRO A 172 23.66 49.77 -40.46
C PRO A 172 25.04 49.25 -41.06
N THR A 173 24.93 48.40 -42.10
CA THR A 173 25.75 48.23 -43.37
C THR A 173 27.20 47.64 -43.39
N PRO A 174 27.80 47.28 -44.57
CA PRO A 174 27.82 45.94 -45.20
C PRO A 174 29.25 45.43 -45.57
N SER A 175 29.39 44.27 -46.23
CA SER A 175 30.25 44.17 -47.43
C SER A 175 30.07 42.87 -48.23
N ALA A 176 30.13 43.04 -49.56
CA ALA A 176 30.02 42.13 -50.71
C ALA A 176 31.10 41.01 -50.73
N GLU A 177 30.80 39.75 -51.13
CA GLU A 177 30.80 39.14 -52.51
C GLU A 177 32.24 38.81 -53.03
N PRO A 178 32.51 37.98 -54.08
CA PRO A 178 31.78 36.86 -54.75
C PRO A 178 32.60 35.55 -54.95
N SER A 179 31.90 34.54 -55.48
CA SER A 179 32.27 33.51 -56.49
C SER A 179 33.48 32.57 -56.31
N SER A 180 33.22 31.26 -56.39
CA SER A 180 33.28 30.50 -57.67
C SER A 180 32.55 29.17 -57.59
#